data_AF-D0NA97-F1
#
_entry.id   AF-D0NA97-F1
#
_cell.length_a   1.000
_cell.length_b   1.000
_cell.length_c   1.000
_cell.angle_alpha   90.00
_cell.angle_beta   90.00
_cell.angle_gamma   90.00
#
_symmetry.space_group_name_H-M   'P 1'
#
loop_
_entity.id
_entity.type
_entity.pdbx_description
1 polymer ?
#
loop_
_entity_poly.entity_id
_entity_poly.type
_entity_poly.pdbx_seq_one_letter_code
_entity_poly.pdbx_strand_id
1 'polypeptide(L)'
;MTTFFSSGGRAALCFPSDGSWFQGYFICASSRAQLGLMGEEIPVDDCVACPDGGYQEYRLTVLHFALDKEAAEAIEKYFPSIAERCTVCFGDMDITNLVFPA
;
A
#
# COMPACT_ATOMS: atom_id res chain seq x y z
N MET A 1 17.14 -9.23 11.19
CA MET A 1 16.53 -7.98 10.71
C MET A 1 16.88 -7.87 9.23
N THR A 2 15.89 -7.92 8.35
CA THR A 2 16.11 -7.90 6.90
C THR A 2 15.56 -6.59 6.35
N THR A 3 16.43 -5.81 5.72
CA THR A 3 16.05 -4.56 5.07
C THR A 3 15.52 -4.89 3.68
N PHE A 4 14.25 -4.61 3.43
CA PHE A 4 13.63 -4.68 2.13
C PHE A 4 13.87 -3.37 1.39
N PHE A 5 14.46 -3.51 0.20
CA PHE A 5 14.68 -2.41 -0.72
C PHE A 5 14.16 -2.83 -2.09
N SER A 6 13.30 -1.99 -2.67
CA SER A 6 12.79 -2.17 -4.02
C SER A 6 13.04 -0.91 -4.82
N SER A 7 13.94 -1.00 -5.80
CA SER A 7 14.16 0.02 -6.84
C SER A 7 13.18 -0.20 -8.00
N GLY A 8 11.89 -0.12 -7.71
CA GLY A 8 10.82 -0.29 -8.67
C GLY A 8 9.96 -1.51 -8.44
N GLY A 9 8.67 -1.30 -8.62
CA GLY A 9 7.65 -2.34 -8.66
C GLY A 9 6.31 -1.77 -9.10
N ARG A 10 5.30 -2.63 -9.15
CA ARG A 10 3.93 -2.23 -9.51
C ARG A 10 3.02 -2.34 -8.31
N ALA A 11 2.24 -1.30 -8.09
CA ALA A 11 1.21 -1.27 -7.07
C ALA A 11 -0.18 -1.25 -7.70
N ALA A 12 -1.12 -1.93 -7.04
CA ALA A 12 -2.55 -1.76 -7.26
C ALA A 12 -3.15 -1.33 -5.92
N LEU A 13 -3.65 -0.11 -5.86
CA LEU A 13 -4.18 0.51 -4.64
C LEU A 13 -5.66 0.85 -4.85
N CYS A 14 -6.44 0.66 -3.81
CA CYS A 14 -7.86 0.92 -3.76
C CYS A 14 -8.10 2.06 -2.77
N PHE A 15 -8.64 3.17 -3.26
CA PHE A 15 -8.92 4.38 -2.47
C PHE A 15 -10.43 4.62 -2.37
N PRO A 16 -11.00 4.76 -1.16
CA PRO A 16 -12.37 5.24 -0.98
C PRO A 16 -12.50 6.67 -1.52
N SER A 17 -13.73 7.11 -1.75
CA SER A 17 -14.01 8.45 -2.31
C SER A 17 -13.49 9.61 -1.45
N ASP A 18 -13.34 9.39 -0.15
CA ASP A 18 -12.82 10.39 0.79
C ASP A 18 -11.29 10.35 0.96
N GLY A 19 -10.61 9.34 0.41
CA GLY A 19 -9.16 9.18 0.54
C GLY A 19 -8.68 8.86 1.96
N SER A 20 -9.57 8.57 2.91
CA SER A 20 -9.24 8.39 4.33
C SER A 20 -8.34 7.17 4.62
N TRP A 21 -8.29 6.21 3.70
CA TRP A 21 -7.40 5.06 3.74
C TRP A 21 -7.11 4.57 2.33
N PHE A 22 -6.17 3.64 2.20
CA PHE A 22 -6.05 2.83 0.99
C PHE A 22 -5.66 1.40 1.34
N GLN A 23 -6.08 0.46 0.49
CA GLN A 23 -5.64 -0.93 0.61
C GLN A 23 -5.15 -1.42 -0.74
N GLY A 24 -4.14 -2.27 -0.75
CA GLY A 24 -3.56 -2.72 -2.01
C GLY A 24 -2.50 -3.76 -1.85
N TYR A 25 -1.85 -4.03 -2.98
CA TYR A 25 -0.65 -4.84 -2.99
C TYR A 25 0.42 -4.18 -3.86
N PHE A 26 1.66 -4.51 -3.53
CA PHE A 26 2.85 -4.11 -4.27
C PHE A 26 3.62 -5.35 -4.69
N ILE A 27 4.03 -5.41 -5.95
CA ILE A 27 4.88 -6.46 -6.50
C ILE A 27 6.24 -5.85 -6.82
N CYS A 28 7.25 -6.27 -6.06
CA CYS A 28 8.63 -5.84 -6.26
C CYS A 28 9.17 -6.37 -7.60
N ALA A 29 9.77 -5.51 -8.42
CA ALA A 29 10.28 -5.91 -9.73
C ALA A 29 11.49 -6.86 -9.61
N SER A 30 12.38 -6.62 -8.64
CA SER A 30 13.64 -7.37 -8.49
C SER A 30 13.45 -8.74 -7.85
N SER A 31 12.67 -8.82 -6.77
CA SER A 31 12.50 -10.06 -6.00
C SER A 31 11.21 -10.82 -6.33
N ARG A 32 10.30 -10.22 -7.09
CA ARG A 32 8.91 -10.72 -7.30
C ARG A 32 8.13 -10.93 -6.00
N ALA A 33 8.64 -10.43 -4.87
CA ALA A 33 7.93 -10.48 -3.61
C ALA A 33 6.67 -9.63 -3.70
N GLN A 34 5.57 -10.18 -3.19
CA GLN A 34 4.31 -9.47 -3.05
C GLN A 34 4.17 -9.00 -1.61
N LEU A 35 3.81 -7.73 -1.45
CA LEU A 35 3.53 -7.09 -0.17
C LEU A 35 2.09 -6.61 -0.16
N GLY A 36 1.38 -6.82 0.94
CA GLY A 36 0.08 -6.21 1.21
C GLY A 36 0.30 -4.84 1.82
N LEU A 37 -0.49 -3.87 1.39
CA LEU A 37 -0.40 -2.49 1.86
C LEU A 37 -1.76 -2.07 2.42
N MET A 38 -1.74 -1.47 3.60
CA MET A 38 -2.88 -0.78 4.19
C MET A 38 -2.38 0.58 4.71
N GLY A 39 -2.86 1.67 4.13
CA GLY A 39 -2.55 3.02 4.57
C GLY A 39 -3.76 3.65 5.24
N GLU A 40 -3.57 4.25 6.41
CA GLU A 40 -4.59 5.05 7.10
C GLU A 40 -4.14 6.51 7.12
N GLU A 41 -4.98 7.44 6.68
CA GLU A 41 -4.63 8.85 6.59
C GLU A 41 -4.25 9.41 7.98
N ILE A 42 -3.16 10.17 8.02
CA ILE A 42 -2.75 10.96 9.17
C ILE A 42 -3.15 12.40 8.89
N PRO A 43 -3.83 13.09 9.83
CA PRO A 43 -4.12 14.50 9.69
C PRO A 43 -2.82 15.28 9.50
N VAL A 44 -2.71 15.97 8.36
CA VAL A 44 -1.68 16.95 8.08
C VAL A 44 -2.22 18.34 8.40
N ASP A 45 -1.34 19.29 8.69
CA ASP A 45 -1.75 20.68 8.90
C ASP A 45 -2.42 21.24 7.63
N ASP A 46 -3.54 21.93 7.79
CA ASP A 46 -4.34 22.54 6.71
C ASP A 46 -3.50 23.49 5.83
N CYS A 47 -2.38 24.01 6.33
CA CYS A 47 -1.46 24.84 5.56
C CYS A 47 -0.68 24.05 4.49
N VAL A 48 -0.59 22.72 4.61
CA VAL A 48 0.15 21.81 3.71
C VAL A 48 -0.79 20.99 2.82
N ALA A 49 -2.04 20.79 3.27
CA ALA A 49 -3.11 20.18 2.50
C ALA A 49 -3.71 21.16 1.49
N CYS A 50 -3.02 21.41 0.37
CA CYS A 50 -3.59 22.20 -0.72
C CYS A 50 -4.84 21.53 -1.33
N PRO A 51 -5.91 22.28 -1.61
CA PRO A 51 -7.15 21.76 -2.21
C PRO A 51 -7.00 21.22 -3.65
N ASP A 52 -5.91 21.58 -4.34
CA ASP A 52 -5.61 21.14 -5.70
C ASP A 52 -4.68 19.90 -5.77
N GLY A 53 -4.50 19.18 -4.66
CA GLY A 53 -3.61 18.00 -4.58
C GLY A 53 -2.41 18.22 -3.67
N GLY A 54 -2.68 18.63 -2.42
CA GLY A 54 -1.67 18.82 -1.37
C GLY A 54 -0.99 17.52 -0.93
N TYR A 55 -0.09 17.67 0.03
CA TYR A 55 0.58 16.54 0.65
C TYR A 55 -0.41 15.77 1.52
N GLN A 56 -0.50 14.46 1.32
CA GLN A 56 -1.23 13.54 2.19
C GLN A 56 -0.23 12.58 2.81
N GLU A 57 -0.38 12.33 4.10
CA GLU A 57 0.46 11.38 4.83
C GLU A 57 -0.39 10.21 5.29
N TYR A 58 0.14 9.00 5.13
CA TYR A 58 -0.54 7.77 5.54
C TYR A 58 0.36 6.99 6.50
N ARG A 59 -0.24 6.49 7.57
CA ARG A 59 0.35 5.43 8.38
C ARG A 59 0.26 4.13 7.59
N LEU A 60 1.41 3.66 7.11
CA LEU A 60 1.49 2.45 6.30
C LEU A 60 1.71 1.20 7.17
N THR A 61 0.79 0.24 7.06
CA THR A 61 0.97 -1.14 7.51
C THR A 61 1.34 -2.00 6.32
N VAL A 62 2.45 -2.74 6.43
CA VAL A 62 2.95 -3.62 5.38
C VAL A 62 2.88 -5.08 5.83
N LEU A 63 2.24 -5.91 5.01
CA LEU A 63 2.10 -7.34 5.20
C LEU A 63 3.02 -8.06 4.22
N HIS A 64 3.88 -8.95 4.71
CA HIS A 64 4.80 -9.73 3.87
C HIS A 64 4.28 -11.15 3.68
N PHE A 65 3.75 -11.45 2.49
CA PHE A 65 3.02 -12.70 2.24
C PHE A 65 3.86 -13.98 2.25
N ALA A 66 5.18 -13.88 2.03
CA ALA A 66 6.05 -15.05 2.19
C ALA A 66 6.15 -15.52 3.65
N LEU A 67 5.77 -14.67 4.62
CA LEU A 67 5.73 -15.00 6.05
C LEU A 67 4.31 -15.30 6.55
N ASP A 68 3.28 -14.86 5.83
CA ASP A 68 1.88 -14.98 6.25
C ASP A 68 0.98 -15.44 5.09
N LYS A 69 0.77 -16.76 5.04
CA LYS A 69 -0.04 -17.43 4.03
C LYS A 69 -1.53 -17.05 4.13
N GLU A 70 -2.02 -16.82 5.34
CA GLU A 70 -3.43 -16.46 5.58
C GLU A 70 -3.72 -15.05 5.06
N ALA A 71 -2.77 -14.12 5.23
CA ALA A 71 -2.88 -12.78 4.67
C ALA A 71 -2.91 -12.77 3.13
N ALA A 72 -2.15 -13.67 2.48
CA ALA A 72 -2.11 -13.77 1.01
C ALA A 72 -3.46 -14.23 0.44
N GLU A 73 -4.03 -15.29 1.04
CA GLU A 73 -5.34 -15.81 0.69
C GLU A 73 -6.46 -14.79 0.94
N ALA A 74 -6.34 -13.98 2.00
CA ALA A 74 -7.28 -12.90 2.29
C ALA A 74 -7.25 -11.81 1.22
N ILE A 75 -6.07 -11.38 0.73
CA ILE A 75 -6.02 -10.38 -0.34
C ILE A 75 -6.66 -10.92 -1.62
N GLU A 76 -6.29 -12.12 -2.08
CA GLU A 76 -6.85 -12.66 -3.33
C GLU A 76 -8.37 -12.81 -3.26
N LYS A 77 -8.89 -13.19 -2.10
CA LYS A 77 -10.33 -13.40 -1.90
C LYS A 77 -11.11 -12.10 -1.72
N TYR A 78 -10.59 -11.16 -0.93
CA TYR A 78 -11.35 -9.98 -0.52
C TYR A 78 -11.07 -8.75 -1.38
N PHE A 79 -9.89 -8.63 -2.00
CA PHE A 79 -9.53 -7.48 -2.83
C PHE A 79 -10.53 -7.22 -3.97
N PRO A 80 -11.05 -8.24 -4.71
CA PRO A 80 -12.07 -8.01 -5.73
C PRO A 80 -13.36 -7.37 -5.17
N SER A 81 -13.80 -7.79 -3.98
CA SER A 81 -15.02 -7.26 -3.35
C SER A 81 -14.86 -5.84 -2.82
N ILE A 82 -13.63 -5.46 -2.44
CA ILE A 82 -13.31 -4.11 -1.97
C ILE A 82 -13.09 -3.18 -3.17
N ALA A 83 -12.51 -3.69 -4.27
CA ALA A 83 -12.32 -2.97 -5.52
C ALA A 83 -13.63 -2.46 -6.14
N GLU A 84 -14.76 -3.13 -5.91
CA GLU A 84 -16.09 -2.64 -6.34
C GLU A 84 -16.57 -1.40 -5.57
N ARG A 85 -15.93 -1.05 -4.46
CA ARG A 85 -16.35 0.04 -3.54
C ARG A 85 -15.37 1.20 -3.48
N CYS A 86 -14.35 1.21 -4.34
CA CYS A 86 -13.28 2.20 -4.31
C CYS A 86 -12.78 2.50 -5.72
N THR A 87 -12.00 3.58 -5.84
CA THR A 87 -11.25 3.85 -7.06
C THR A 87 -9.95 3.04 -7.03
N VAL A 88 -9.76 2.16 -8.01
CA VAL A 88 -8.53 1.38 -8.14
C VAL A 88 -7.52 2.14 -9.00
N CYS A 89 -6.39 2.45 -8.40
CA CYS A 89 -5.23 3.10 -9.01
C CYS A 89 -4.13 2.08 -9.25
N PHE A 90 -3.58 2.07 -10.46
CA PHE A 90 -2.41 1.27 -10.82
C PHE A 90 -1.25 2.19 -11.13
N GLY A 91 -0.07 1.87 -10.61
CA GLY A 91 1.10 2.71 -10.83
C GLY A 91 2.40 2.00 -10.51
N ASP A 92 3.49 2.61 -10.97
CA ASP A 92 4.82 2.25 -10.52
C ASP A 92 5.04 2.85 -9.12
N MET A 93 5.69 2.09 -8.25
CA MET A 93 5.94 2.48 -6.87
C MET A 93 7.36 2.08 -6.47
N ASP A 94 8.01 2.94 -5.69
CA ASP A 94 9.30 2.66 -5.07
C ASP A 94 9.13 2.53 -3.55
N ILE A 95 9.72 1.49 -2.98
CA ILE A 95 9.69 1.24 -1.54
C ILE A 95 11.12 1.13 -1.03
N THR A 96 11.51 2.10 -0.21
CA THR A 96 12.85 2.18 0.38
C THR A 96 12.80 2.04 1.90
N ASN A 97 13.85 1.47 2.48
CA ASN A 97 14.07 1.42 3.93
C ASN A 97 13.01 0.67 4.76
N LEU A 98 12.32 -0.32 4.18
CA LEU A 98 11.42 -1.16 4.97
C LEU A 98 12.21 -2.19 5.74
N VAL A 99 12.05 -2.25 7.06
CA VAL A 99 12.78 -3.20 7.92
C VAL A 99 11.78 -4.16 8.54
N PHE A 100 11.88 -5.44 8.19
CA PHE A 100 11.05 -6.46 8.82
C PHE A 100 11.76 -6.99 10.08
N PRO A 101 11.09 -7.00 11.25
CA PRO A 101 11.58 -7.75 12.41
C PRO A 101 11.67 -9.24 12.07
N ALA A 102 12.64 -9.92 12.67
CA ALA A 102 12.89 -11.34 12.45
C ALA A 102 11.92 -12.21 13.24
#